data_AF-A0A969TX48-F1
#
_entry.id   AF-A0A969TX48-F1
#
_cell.length_a   1.000
_cell.length_b   1.000
_cell.length_c   1.000
_cell.angle_alpha   90.00
_cell.angle_beta   90.00
_cell.angle_gamma   90.00
#
_symmetry.space_group_name_H-M   'P 1'
#
loop_
_entity.id
_entity.type
_entity.pdbx_description
1 polymer ?
#
loop_
_entity_poly.entity_id
_entity_poly.type
_entity_poly.pdbx_seq_one_letter_code
_entity_poly.pdbx_strand_id
1 'polypeptide(L)'
;MATDNGFSFNRATLFDFSFYENYINISRQLLSPIADNALTYYKYRLVSTTRDEIGRDIYKIEVLPKRKEDPTWAGEVYIIDNQWNLYATDLYVTGKSISQSILDTLRMRQSFVETDKVWRPFAQIFPSN
;
A
#
# COMPACT_ATOMS: atom_id res chain seq x y z
N MET A 1 17.94 26.17 10.24
CA MET A 1 18.40 25.67 8.92
C MET A 1 17.91 24.24 8.81
N ALA A 2 16.75 24.03 8.19
CA ALA A 2 16.25 22.68 7.90
C ALA A 2 16.76 22.32 6.52
N THR A 3 17.58 21.28 6.45
CA THR A 3 18.13 20.72 5.21
C THR A 3 16.99 20.15 4.38
N ASP A 4 16.58 20.92 3.38
CA ASP A 4 15.75 20.49 2.27
C ASP A 4 16.62 19.60 1.36
N ASN A 5 16.86 18.36 1.79
CA ASN A 5 17.59 17.39 0.99
C ASN A 5 16.64 16.82 -0.05
N GLY A 6 16.71 17.46 -1.23
CA GLY A 6 15.87 17.23 -2.39
C GLY A 6 15.70 15.76 -2.77
N PHE A 7 14.46 15.30 -2.66
CA PHE A 7 13.89 14.36 -3.59
C PHE A 7 12.66 15.00 -4.23
N SER A 8 12.74 15.29 -5.53
CA SER A 8 11.60 15.75 -6.31
C SER A 8 10.69 14.56 -6.64
N PHE A 9 10.11 13.92 -5.63
CA PHE A 9 8.92 13.11 -5.86
C PHE A 9 7.83 14.07 -6.29
N ASN A 10 7.38 13.95 -7.53
CA ASN A 10 6.21 14.71 -7.96
C ASN A 10 5.06 14.24 -7.04
N ARG A 11 4.67 15.11 -6.09
CA ARG A 11 3.69 14.80 -5.06
C ARG A 11 2.36 14.35 -5.68
N ALA A 12 2.04 14.81 -6.90
CA ALA A 12 0.86 14.36 -7.64
C ALA A 12 0.87 12.85 -7.92
N THR A 13 2.02 12.27 -8.29
CA THR A 13 2.18 10.81 -8.52
C THR A 13 1.96 9.97 -7.26
N LEU A 14 2.14 10.55 -6.05
CA LEU A 14 1.87 9.86 -4.79
C LEU A 14 0.37 9.90 -4.41
N PHE A 15 -0.42 10.78 -5.04
CA PHE A 15 -1.86 10.88 -4.79
C PHE A 15 -2.70 10.24 -5.90
N ASP A 16 -2.13 10.02 -7.09
CA ASP A 16 -2.82 9.51 -8.27
C ASP A 16 -2.39 8.08 -8.64
N PHE A 17 -2.42 7.17 -7.67
CA PHE A 17 -2.22 5.74 -7.92
C PHE A 17 -3.23 4.90 -7.15
N SER A 18 -3.49 3.70 -7.69
CA SER A 18 -4.40 2.72 -7.14
C SER A 18 -3.68 1.39 -6.95
N PHE A 19 -3.88 0.72 -5.80
CA PHE A 19 -3.38 -0.64 -5.60
C PHE A 19 -4.09 -1.68 -6.49
N TYR A 20 -5.21 -1.33 -7.12
CA TYR A 20 -5.85 -2.21 -8.12
C TYR A 20 -5.04 -2.30 -9.42
N GLU A 21 -4.11 -1.38 -9.66
CA GLU A 21 -3.17 -1.50 -10.77
C GLU A 21 -2.06 -2.50 -10.43
N ASN A 22 -1.63 -3.30 -11.40
CA ASN A 22 -0.56 -4.28 -11.20
C ASN A 22 0.77 -3.63 -10.78
N TYR A 23 1.04 -2.41 -11.26
CA TYR A 23 2.28 -1.70 -11.01
C TYR A 23 2.03 -0.24 -10.60
N ILE A 24 2.81 0.24 -9.64
CA ILE A 24 2.78 1.61 -9.14
C ILE A 24 4.18 2.22 -9.32
N ASN A 25 4.25 3.42 -9.91
CA ASN A 25 5.53 4.08 -10.19
C ASN A 25 5.92 5.04 -9.05
N ILE A 26 6.89 4.62 -8.23
CA ILE A 26 7.51 5.50 -7.21
C ILE A 26 9.02 5.30 -7.29
N SER A 27 9.72 6.21 -7.97
CA SER A 27 11.14 6.09 -8.37
C SER A 27 11.47 4.89 -9.28
N ARG A 28 10.76 3.78 -9.16
CA ARG A 28 10.75 2.60 -10.03
C ARG A 28 9.36 1.94 -10.00
N GLN A 29 9.12 1.00 -10.90
CA GLN A 29 7.91 0.19 -10.92
C GLN A 29 7.88 -0.77 -9.74
N LEU A 30 6.95 -0.55 -8.81
CA LEU A 30 6.65 -1.40 -7.67
C LEU A 30 5.45 -2.28 -7.99
N LEU A 31 5.55 -3.58 -7.74
CA LEU A 31 4.46 -4.52 -7.98
C LEU A 31 3.40 -4.37 -6.88
N SER A 32 2.13 -4.19 -7.21
CA SER A 32 1.06 -4.13 -6.21
C SER A 32 0.91 -5.44 -5.42
N PRO A 33 0.58 -5.39 -4.11
CA PRO A 33 0.22 -6.57 -3.32
C PRO A 33 -1.01 -7.32 -3.80
N ILE A 34 -1.82 -6.75 -4.69
CA ILE A 34 -2.99 -7.42 -5.26
C ILE A 34 -2.88 -7.61 -6.77
N ALA A 35 -1.66 -7.51 -7.31
CA ALA A 35 -1.39 -7.77 -8.72
C ALA A 35 -1.62 -9.26 -9.10
N ASP A 36 -1.84 -9.53 -10.38
CA ASP A 36 -2.10 -10.88 -10.89
C ASP A 36 -1.00 -11.90 -10.51
N ASN A 37 0.27 -11.46 -10.53
CA ASN A 37 1.43 -12.27 -10.20
C ASN A 37 1.93 -12.06 -8.75
N ALA A 38 1.14 -11.43 -7.89
CA ALA A 38 1.56 -11.03 -6.54
C ALA A 38 2.00 -12.23 -5.68
N LEU A 39 1.34 -13.39 -5.80
CA LEU A 39 1.72 -14.62 -5.07
C LEU A 39 3.15 -15.11 -5.39
N THR A 40 3.75 -14.68 -6.50
CA THR A 40 5.16 -14.97 -6.81
C THR A 40 6.10 -14.20 -5.88
N TYR A 41 5.75 -12.97 -5.52
CA TYR A 41 6.61 -12.02 -4.82
C TYR A 41 6.26 -11.86 -3.34
N TYR A 42 5.03 -12.19 -2.95
CA TYR A 42 4.52 -11.98 -1.59
C TYR A 42 4.20 -13.28 -0.88
N LYS A 43 4.29 -13.24 0.44
CA LYS A 43 3.58 -14.13 1.36
C LYS A 43 2.49 -13.32 2.04
N TYR A 44 1.36 -13.96 2.28
CA TYR A 44 0.22 -13.36 2.97
C TYR A 44 -0.06 -14.11 4.26
N ARG A 45 -0.44 -13.37 5.28
CA ARG A 45 -0.87 -13.93 6.57
C ARG A 45 -2.13 -13.23 7.04
N LEU A 46 -3.19 -13.99 7.25
CA LEU A 46 -4.39 -13.46 7.92
C LEU A 46 -4.02 -13.12 9.37
N VAL A 47 -4.16 -11.85 9.74
CA VAL A 47 -3.85 -11.34 11.08
C VAL A 47 -5.09 -11.38 11.96
N SER A 48 -6.22 -10.90 11.44
CA SER A 48 -7.48 -10.87 12.18
C SER A 48 -8.66 -10.71 11.23
N THR A 49 -9.85 -11.06 11.71
CA THR A 49 -11.13 -10.73 11.08
C THR A 49 -11.92 -9.85 12.05
N THR A 50 -12.40 -8.72 11.58
CA THR A 50 -13.22 -7.76 12.34
C THR A 50 -14.51 -7.47 11.61
N ARG A 51 -15.56 -6.98 12.28
CA ARG A 51 -16.76 -6.48 11.61
C ARG A 51 -16.82 -4.97 11.59
N ASP A 52 -17.35 -4.41 10.50
CA ASP A 52 -17.74 -3.01 10.45
C ASP A 52 -19.10 -2.76 11.12
N GLU A 53 -19.50 -1.49 11.15
CA GLU A 53 -20.74 -1.02 11.79
C GLU A 53 -22.01 -1.62 11.19
N ILE A 54 -21.96 -2.06 9.93
CA ILE A 54 -23.09 -2.66 9.21
C ILE A 54 -23.01 -4.20 9.17
N GLY A 55 -22.04 -4.79 9.86
CA GLY A 55 -21.91 -6.24 10.07
C GLY A 55 -21.15 -6.99 8.98
N ARG A 56 -20.42 -6.30 8.08
CA ARG A 56 -19.54 -6.95 7.08
C ARG A 56 -18.24 -7.38 7.75
N ASP A 57 -17.78 -8.58 7.43
CA ASP A 57 -16.46 -9.04 7.85
C ASP A 57 -15.36 -8.32 7.03
N ILE A 58 -14.30 -7.91 7.72
CA ILE A 58 -13.10 -7.25 7.19
C ILE A 58 -11.90 -8.12 7.58
N TYR A 59 -11.20 -8.62 6.57
CA TYR A 59 -9.97 -9.38 6.73
C TYR A 59 -8.78 -8.44 6.77
N LYS A 60 -8.06 -8.46 7.90
CA LYS A 60 -6.75 -7.84 8.02
C LYS A 60 -5.69 -8.85 7.59
N ILE A 61 -5.01 -8.56 6.49
CA ILE A 61 -4.01 -9.45 5.89
C ILE A 61 -2.66 -8.75 5.87
N GLU A 62 -1.65 -9.37 6.47
CA GLU A 62 -0.26 -8.91 6.38
C GLU A 62 0.33 -9.35 5.04
N VAL A 63 0.99 -8.40 4.38
CA VAL A 63 1.71 -8.56 3.11
C VAL A 63 3.21 -8.52 3.38
N LEU A 64 3.89 -9.62 3.05
CA LEU A 64 5.32 -9.79 3.29
C LEU A 64 6.05 -10.08 1.98
N PRO A 65 6.94 -9.19 1.51
CA PRO A 65 7.84 -9.49 0.40
C PRO A 65 8.66 -10.75 0.70
N LYS A 66 8.79 -11.64 -0.28
CA LYS A 66 9.66 -12.82 -0.18
C LYS A 66 11.14 -12.41 -0.17
N ARG A 67 11.49 -11.28 -0.78
CA ARG A 67 12.86 -10.72 -0.83
C ARG A 67 12.81 -9.22 -0.58
N LYS A 68 13.77 -8.72 0.20
CA LYS A 68 13.83 -7.29 0.59
C LYS A 68 14.22 -6.34 -0.55
N GLU A 69 14.90 -6.87 -1.57
CA GLU A 69 15.43 -6.10 -2.70
C GLU A 69 14.42 -6.02 -3.87
N ASP A 70 13.37 -6.85 -3.85
CA ASP A 70 12.35 -6.88 -4.88
C ASP A 70 11.52 -5.56 -4.82
N PRO A 71 11.12 -4.99 -5.97
CA PRO A 71 10.33 -3.77 -6.01
C PRO A 71 8.89 -4.03 -5.57
N THR A 72 8.70 -4.12 -4.27
CA THR A 72 7.51 -4.66 -3.63
C THR A 72 7.15 -3.89 -2.37
N TRP A 73 5.90 -4.03 -1.92
CA TRP A 73 5.37 -3.38 -0.73
C TRP A 73 5.33 -4.33 0.46
N ALA A 74 5.43 -3.79 1.67
CA ALA A 74 5.18 -4.54 2.90
C ALA A 74 4.13 -3.82 3.74
N GLY A 75 3.46 -4.53 4.64
CA GLY A 75 2.49 -3.94 5.56
C GLY A 75 1.19 -4.72 5.60
N GLU A 76 0.06 -4.03 5.57
CA GLU A 76 -1.26 -4.61 5.83
C GLU A 76 -2.27 -4.14 4.78
N VAL A 77 -3.09 -5.07 4.29
CA VAL A 77 -4.26 -4.78 3.48
C VAL A 77 -5.50 -5.24 4.22
N TYR A 78 -6.58 -4.48 4.05
CA TYR A 78 -7.87 -4.72 4.67
C TYR A 78 -8.86 -4.99 3.54
N ILE A 79 -9.47 -6.18 3.52
CA ILE A 79 -10.38 -6.62 2.46
C ILE A 79 -11.75 -6.90 3.05
N ILE A 80 -12.80 -6.40 2.40
CA ILE A 80 -14.18 -6.67 2.79
C ILE A 80 -14.60 -8.02 2.25
N ASP A 81 -15.13 -8.86 3.13
CA ASP A 81 -15.67 -10.16 2.76
C ASP A 81 -16.81 -10.02 1.73
N ASN A 82 -16.97 -11.06 0.89
CA ASN A 82 -17.95 -11.18 -0.19
C ASN A 82 -17.78 -10.19 -1.38
N GLN A 83 -17.22 -8.99 -1.15
CA GLN A 83 -16.96 -8.00 -2.20
C GLN A 83 -15.52 -8.05 -2.72
N TRP A 84 -14.58 -8.60 -1.94
CA TRP A 84 -13.15 -8.66 -2.25
C TRP A 84 -12.52 -7.29 -2.57
N ASN A 85 -13.19 -6.21 -2.14
CA ASN A 85 -12.72 -4.85 -2.30
C ASN A 85 -11.76 -4.47 -1.16
N LEU A 86 -10.74 -3.68 -1.49
CA LEU A 86 -9.90 -3.02 -0.50
C LEU A 86 -10.74 -2.04 0.33
N TYR A 87 -10.84 -2.32 1.62
CA TYR A 87 -11.36 -1.40 2.64
C TYR A 87 -10.32 -0.34 3.01
N ALA A 88 -9.08 -0.78 3.19
CA ALA A 88 -7.96 0.08 3.51
C ALA A 88 -6.63 -0.62 3.17
N THR A 89 -5.57 0.15 3.09
CA THR A 89 -4.19 -0.32 2.99
C THR A 89 -3.32 0.50 3.93
N ASP A 90 -2.43 -0.16 4.62
CA ASP A 90 -1.34 0.45 5.37
C ASP A 90 -0.04 -0.22 4.92
N LEU A 91 0.53 0.33 3.85
CA LEU A 91 1.63 -0.28 3.11
C LEU A 91 2.84 0.65 3.11
N TYR A 92 4.02 0.07 3.04
CA TYR A 92 5.27 0.79 3.00
C TYR A 92 6.26 0.15 2.04
N VAL A 93 7.20 0.97 1.57
CA VAL A 93 8.39 0.53 0.83
C VAL A 93 9.63 0.99 1.56
N THR A 94 10.66 0.16 1.53
CA THR A 94 11.98 0.48 2.09
C THR A 94 12.90 1.08 1.01
N GLY A 95 13.95 1.79 1.42
CA GLY A 95 14.97 2.26 0.47
C GLY A 95 15.53 1.16 -0.44
N LYS A 96 15.70 -0.06 0.09
CA LYS A 96 16.14 -1.22 -0.69
C LYS A 96 15.18 -1.58 -1.82
N SER A 97 13.88 -1.66 -1.52
CA SER A 97 12.85 -1.99 -2.50
C SER A 97 12.73 -0.96 -3.62
N ILE A 98 13.01 0.33 -3.35
CA ILE A 98 13.01 1.39 -4.38
C ILE A 98 14.41 1.72 -4.95
N SER A 99 15.44 0.95 -4.58
CA SER A 99 16.84 1.20 -4.98
C SER A 99 17.37 2.59 -4.59
N GLN A 100 16.88 3.13 -3.47
CA GLN A 100 17.34 4.40 -2.90
C GLN A 100 17.88 4.16 -1.48
N SER A 101 19.21 4.08 -1.35
CA SER A 101 19.86 3.83 -0.07
C SER A 101 19.74 4.96 0.96
N ILE A 102 19.28 6.15 0.53
CA ILE A 102 19.13 7.35 1.37
C ILE A 102 17.77 7.38 2.08
N LEU A 103 16.77 6.64 1.58
CA LEU A 103 15.45 6.58 2.18
C LEU A 103 15.38 5.38 3.14
N ASP A 104 14.91 5.60 4.36
CA ASP A 104 14.63 4.49 5.28
C ASP A 104 13.34 3.77 4.88
N THR A 105 12.20 4.45 4.95
CA THR A 105 10.90 3.85 4.63
C THR A 105 9.86 4.90 4.22
N LEU A 106 9.17 4.69 3.10
CA LEU A 106 8.00 5.47 2.71
C LEU A 106 6.75 4.68 3.05
N ARG A 107 5.91 5.22 3.94
CA ARG A 107 4.65 4.59 4.37
C ARG A 107 3.44 5.35 3.85
N MET A 108 2.46 4.61 3.37
CA MET A 108 1.24 5.12 2.77
C MET A 108 0.02 4.40 3.32
N ARG A 109 -0.94 5.20 3.79
CA ARG A 109 -2.22 4.71 4.26
C ARG A 109 -3.29 5.18 3.29
N GLN A 110 -4.08 4.26 2.76
CA GLN A 110 -5.28 4.59 1.99
C GLN A 110 -6.46 3.93 2.69
N SER A 111 -7.54 4.68 2.90
CA SER A 111 -8.82 4.15 3.36
C SER A 111 -9.83 4.39 2.27
N PHE A 112 -10.63 3.39 1.93
CA PHE A 112 -11.68 3.53 0.94
C PHE A 112 -13.00 3.66 1.70
N VAL A 113 -13.73 4.74 1.44
CA VAL A 113 -15.06 4.93 2.02
C VAL A 113 -16.07 4.67 0.92
N GLU A 114 -17.02 3.78 1.19
CA GLU A 114 -18.19 3.62 0.33
C GLU A 114 -19.10 4.84 0.53
N THR A 115 -19.18 5.71 -0.47
CA THR A 115 -20.14 6.83 -0.52
C THR A 115 -21.00 6.63 -1.75
N ASP A 116 -22.33 6.57 -1.58
CA ASP A 116 -23.29 6.39 -2.67
C ASP A 116 -23.04 5.14 -3.55
N LYS A 117 -22.66 4.00 -2.94
CA LYS A 117 -22.30 2.73 -3.64
C LYS A 117 -21.04 2.82 -4.51
N VAL A 118 -20.23 3.86 -4.36
CA VAL A 118 -18.93 4.02 -5.03
C VAL A 118 -17.83 4.09 -3.98
N TRP A 119 -16.80 3.26 -4.12
CA TRP A 119 -15.62 3.28 -3.25
C TRP A 119 -14.72 4.45 -3.64
N ARG A 120 -14.52 5.41 -2.73
CA ARG A 120 -13.63 6.55 -2.96
C ARG A 120 -12.35 6.41 -2.12
N PRO A 121 -11.15 6.51 -2.72
CA PRO A 121 -9.90 6.49 -1.97
C PRO A 121 -9.72 7.78 -1.17
N PHE A 122 -9.36 7.65 0.10
CA PHE A 122 -8.79 8.70 0.94
C PHE A 122 -7.36 8.29 1.31
N ALA A 123 -6.36 8.99 0.77
CA ALA A 123 -4.94 8.66 0.95
C ALA A 123 -4.25 9.66 1.91
N GLN A 124 -3.49 9.16 2.89
CA GLN A 124 -2.63 9.94 3.77
C GLN A 124 -1.20 9.37 3.73
N ILE A 125 -0.23 10.25 3.45
CA ILE A 125 1.19 9.90 3.31
C ILE A 125 1.94 10.43 4.53
N PHE A 126 2.79 9.59 5.13
CA PHE A 126 3.66 10.00 6.23
C PHE A 126 5.13 9.91 5.79
N PRO A 127 5.87 11.03 5.76
CA PRO A 127 7.32 10.97 5.64
C PRO A 127 7.91 10.39 6.94
N SER A 128 8.91 9.51 6.82
CA SER A 128 9.74 9.12 7.98
C SER A 128 10.86 10.14 8.19
N ASN A 129 11.05 10.59 9.44
CA ASN A 129 12.24 11.34 9.88
C ASN A 129 13.46 10.44 9.99
#